data_AF-A0A3S0DD90-F1
#
_entry.id   AF-A0A3S0DD90-F1
#
_cell.length_a   1.000
_cell.length_b   1.000
_cell.length_c   1.000
_cell.angle_alpha   90.00
_cell.angle_beta   90.00
_cell.angle_gamma   90.00
#
_symmetry.space_group_name_H-M   'P 1'
#
loop_
_entity.id
_entity.type
_entity.pdbx_description
1 polymer ?
#
loop_
_entity_poly.entity_id
_entity_poly.type
_entity_poly.pdbx_seq_one_letter_code
_entity_poly.pdbx_strand_id
1 'polypeptide(L)'
;MRLPALLLILAACTTYAADKPAFTGPDFSGVYDCKGQDSHEGPYTGTVTLKLVREQSFAKYGAYQFTLDVPGYGSYPGQAAAAGNRVAIHFALTDQTTKDYGTGIAKFSKASGKWRFSKYYYEPEFKGGNYGMETCTQR
;
A
#
# COMPACT_ATOMS: atom_id res chain seq x y z
N MET A 1 -40.46 28.15 52.69
CA MET A 1 -39.81 26.84 52.43
C MET A 1 -39.10 26.96 51.08
N ARG A 2 -37.77 27.02 51.06
CA ARG A 2 -36.96 27.32 49.85
C ARG A 2 -36.45 26.00 49.25
N LEU A 3 -36.79 25.71 47.99
CA LEU A 3 -36.23 24.61 47.21
C LEU A 3 -34.88 25.05 46.63
N PRO A 4 -33.77 24.29 46.78
CA PRO A 4 -32.53 24.60 46.10
C PRO A 4 -32.60 24.07 44.66
N ALA A 5 -32.45 24.97 43.69
CA ALA A 5 -32.28 24.61 42.29
C ALA A 5 -30.88 24.00 42.10
N LEU A 6 -30.84 22.68 41.87
CA LEU A 6 -29.61 21.97 41.53
C LEU A 6 -29.29 22.24 40.04
N LEU A 7 -28.34 23.15 39.79
CA LEU A 7 -27.87 23.48 38.45
C LEU A 7 -26.90 22.38 37.98
N LEU A 8 -27.37 21.45 37.14
CA LEU A 8 -26.49 20.51 36.43
C LEU A 8 -25.71 21.29 35.36
N ILE A 9 -24.41 21.49 35.57
CA ILE A 9 -23.49 21.99 34.54
C ILE A 9 -23.14 20.81 33.63
N LEU A 10 -23.79 20.74 32.46
CA LEU A 10 -23.41 19.84 31.37
C LEU A 10 -22.08 20.34 30.78
N ALA A 11 -20.96 19.74 31.19
CA ALA A 11 -19.66 19.98 30.55
C ALA A 11 -19.69 19.37 29.14
N ALA A 12 -19.95 20.19 28.13
CA ALA A 12 -19.80 19.81 26.74
C ALA A 12 -18.32 19.63 26.44
N CYS A 13 -17.81 18.40 26.60
CA CYS A 13 -16.51 18.00 26.08
C CYS A 13 -16.60 17.99 24.55
N THR A 14 -16.43 19.15 23.91
CA THR A 14 -16.14 19.21 22.47
C THR A 14 -14.77 18.60 22.26
N THR A 15 -14.74 17.32 21.87
CA THR A 15 -13.53 16.68 21.39
C THR A 15 -13.15 17.36 20.07
N TYR A 16 -12.27 18.36 20.13
CA TYR A 16 -11.57 18.82 18.94
C TYR A 16 -10.66 17.67 18.49
N ALA A 17 -11.12 16.91 17.50
CA ALA A 17 -10.23 16.03 16.76
C ALA A 17 -9.19 16.94 16.10
N ALA A 18 -7.94 16.89 16.57
CA ALA A 18 -6.85 17.60 15.93
C ALA A 18 -6.77 17.15 14.47
N ASP A 19 -6.81 18.08 13.53
CA ASP A 19 -6.65 17.78 12.11
C ASP A 19 -5.34 17.01 11.91
N LYS A 20 -5.43 15.86 11.24
CA LYS A 20 -4.22 15.09 10.89
C LYS A 20 -3.34 15.98 10.01
N PRO A 21 -2.01 16.01 10.26
CA PRO A 21 -1.11 16.81 9.44
C PRO A 21 -1.21 16.37 7.97
N ALA A 22 -1.21 17.35 7.06
CA ALA A 22 -1.24 17.08 5.62
C ALA A 22 -0.10 16.13 5.22
N PHE A 23 -0.33 15.36 4.15
CA PHE A 23 0.69 14.48 3.60
C PHE A 23 1.86 15.28 3.02
N THR A 24 3.07 14.94 3.47
CA THR A 24 4.35 15.53 3.07
C THR A 24 5.38 14.48 2.63
N GLY A 25 4.98 13.21 2.58
CA GLY A 25 5.82 12.13 2.07
C GLY A 25 6.01 12.20 0.54
N PRO A 26 6.92 11.40 -0.02
CA PRO A 26 7.05 11.28 -1.46
C PRO A 26 5.77 10.69 -2.08
N ASP A 27 5.32 11.25 -3.19
CA ASP A 27 4.23 10.69 -3.99
C ASP A 27 4.79 9.64 -4.96
N PHE A 28 4.48 8.37 -4.69
CA PHE A 28 4.85 7.22 -5.52
C PHE A 28 3.76 6.84 -6.54
N SER A 29 2.79 7.72 -6.79
CA SER A 29 1.77 7.45 -7.80
C SER A 29 2.39 7.34 -9.19
N GLY A 30 1.88 6.41 -10.00
CA GLY A 30 2.32 6.21 -11.36
C GLY A 30 2.14 4.78 -11.85
N VAL A 31 2.59 4.55 -13.09
CA VAL A 31 2.62 3.24 -13.74
C VAL A 31 4.08 2.82 -13.88
N TYR A 32 4.37 1.56 -13.56
CA TYR A 32 5.73 1.02 -13.48
C TYR A 32 5.85 -0.23 -14.33
N ASP A 33 6.95 -0.33 -15.07
CA ASP A 33 7.35 -1.57 -15.74
C ASP A 33 8.19 -2.40 -14.79
N CYS A 34 7.76 -3.64 -14.56
CA CYS A 34 8.34 -4.55 -13.60
C CYS A 34 8.96 -5.76 -14.28
N LYS A 35 10.09 -6.20 -13.72
CA LYS A 35 10.69 -7.51 -13.97
C LYS A 35 10.77 -8.24 -12.65
N GLY A 36 10.23 -9.45 -12.62
CA GLY A 36 10.17 -10.29 -11.43
C GLY A 36 10.87 -11.62 -11.62
N GLN A 37 11.24 -12.22 -10.49
CA GLN A 37 11.71 -13.59 -10.39
C GLN A 37 10.93 -14.26 -9.26
N ASP A 38 10.05 -15.18 -9.65
CA ASP A 38 9.25 -16.00 -8.76
C ASP A 38 9.96 -17.34 -8.46
N SER A 39 9.74 -17.90 -7.27
CA SER A 39 10.39 -19.15 -6.86
C SER A 39 9.75 -20.40 -7.48
N HIS A 40 8.47 -20.34 -7.88
CA HIS A 40 7.76 -21.44 -8.55
C HIS A 40 7.56 -21.20 -10.04
N GLU A 41 7.27 -19.97 -10.46
CA GLU A 41 6.93 -19.62 -11.85
C GLU A 41 8.14 -19.13 -12.67
N GLY A 42 9.25 -18.81 -12.02
CA GLY A 42 10.44 -18.31 -12.69
C GLY A 42 10.37 -16.82 -13.05
N PRO A 43 11.08 -16.36 -14.10
CA PRO A 43 11.10 -14.95 -14.48
C PRO A 43 9.77 -14.51 -15.11
N TYR A 44 9.31 -13.31 -14.77
CA TYR A 44 8.10 -12.71 -15.34
C TYR A 44 8.25 -11.19 -15.56
N THR A 45 7.32 -10.63 -16.33
CA THR A 45 7.14 -9.18 -16.46
C THR A 45 5.78 -8.78 -15.93
N GLY A 46 5.64 -7.54 -15.47
CA GLY A 46 4.38 -7.02 -14.98
C GLY A 46 4.28 -5.52 -15.11
N THR A 47 3.07 -5.01 -14.96
CA THR A 47 2.79 -3.57 -14.83
C THR A 47 2.22 -3.30 -13.46
N VAL A 48 2.88 -2.44 -12.68
CA VAL A 48 2.34 -1.96 -11.40
C VAL A 48 1.72 -0.59 -11.57
N THR A 49 0.52 -0.39 -11.04
CA THR A 49 -0.11 0.92 -10.89
C THR A 49 -0.24 1.27 -9.41
N LEU A 50 0.26 2.45 -9.04
CA LEU A 50 0.11 3.02 -7.70
C LEU A 50 -0.69 4.32 -7.80
N LYS A 51 -1.65 4.49 -6.89
CA LYS A 51 -2.43 5.73 -6.76
C LYS A 51 -2.53 6.13 -5.31
N LEU A 52 -1.97 7.29 -4.97
CA LEU A 52 -2.04 7.88 -3.63
C LEU A 52 -3.50 8.11 -3.23
N VAL A 53 -3.87 7.66 -2.04
CA VAL A 53 -5.14 7.97 -1.37
C VAL A 53 -4.88 9.12 -0.41
N ARG A 54 -5.06 10.36 -0.88
CA ARG A 54 -4.71 11.57 -0.11
C ARG A 54 -5.48 11.67 1.21
N GLU A 55 -6.74 11.23 1.20
CA GLU A 55 -7.66 11.27 2.34
C GLU A 55 -7.20 10.35 3.48
N GLN A 56 -6.38 9.34 3.17
CA GLN A 56 -5.84 8.36 4.12
C GLN A 56 -4.33 8.52 4.33
N SER A 57 -3.74 9.59 3.78
CA SER A 57 -2.31 9.88 3.87
C SER A 57 -2.10 11.09 4.78
N PHE A 58 -1.07 11.05 5.62
CA PHE A 58 -0.80 12.11 6.59
C PHE A 58 0.69 12.14 6.97
N ALA A 59 1.24 13.34 7.18
CA ALA A 59 2.68 13.53 7.39
C ALA A 59 3.52 12.69 6.40
N LYS A 60 4.42 11.85 6.90
CA LYS A 60 5.28 10.97 6.07
C LYS A 60 4.63 9.65 5.65
N TYR A 61 3.41 9.36 6.10
CA TYR A 61 2.73 8.09 5.88
C TYR A 61 1.80 8.20 4.68
N GLY A 62 2.05 7.40 3.66
CA GLY A 62 1.25 7.37 2.43
C GLY A 62 0.42 6.08 2.34
N ALA A 63 -0.84 6.19 1.97
CA ALA A 63 -1.70 5.07 1.62
C ALA A 63 -1.90 5.03 0.10
N TYR A 64 -1.85 3.85 -0.50
CA TYR A 64 -1.96 3.70 -1.95
C TYR A 64 -2.92 2.57 -2.31
N GLN A 65 -3.72 2.80 -3.35
CA GLN A 65 -4.28 1.71 -4.15
C GLN A 65 -3.15 1.11 -4.99
N PHE A 66 -3.13 -0.22 -5.06
CA PHE A 66 -2.13 -0.98 -5.80
C PHE A 66 -2.82 -1.93 -6.78
N THR A 67 -2.23 -2.10 -7.95
CA THR A 67 -2.58 -3.19 -8.87
C THR A 67 -1.30 -3.66 -9.55
N LEU A 68 -1.13 -4.96 -9.66
CA LEU A 68 -0.11 -5.60 -10.50
C LEU A 68 -0.82 -6.41 -11.58
N ASP A 69 -0.51 -6.14 -12.85
CA ASP A 69 -0.98 -6.92 -13.98
C ASP A 69 0.18 -7.73 -14.56
N VAL A 70 0.04 -9.05 -14.62
CA VAL A 70 1.04 -9.98 -15.13
C VAL A 70 0.48 -10.67 -16.39
N PRO A 71 1.05 -10.42 -17.59
CA PRO A 71 0.60 -11.06 -18.82
C PRO A 71 0.63 -12.59 -18.72
N GLY A 72 -0.49 -13.23 -19.04
CA GLY A 72 -0.63 -14.69 -18.98
C GLY A 72 -1.07 -15.25 -17.62
N TYR A 73 -1.02 -14.45 -16.55
CA TYR A 73 -1.41 -14.88 -15.19
C TYR A 73 -2.67 -14.16 -14.70
N GLY A 74 -2.72 -12.83 -14.78
CA GLY A 74 -3.90 -12.06 -14.41
C GLY A 74 -3.59 -10.75 -13.69
N SER A 75 -4.62 -10.22 -13.02
CA SER A 75 -4.56 -8.96 -12.27
C SER A 75 -4.63 -9.22 -10.78
N TYR A 76 -3.73 -8.56 -10.06
CA TYR A 76 -3.51 -8.65 -8.63
C TYR A 76 -3.79 -7.29 -7.98
N PRO A 77 -5.07 -6.95 -7.72
CA PRO A 77 -5.41 -5.78 -6.93
C PRO A 77 -4.88 -5.89 -5.49
N GLY A 78 -4.71 -4.74 -4.84
CA GLY A 78 -4.33 -4.67 -3.44
C GLY A 78 -4.15 -3.24 -2.92
N GLN A 79 -3.31 -3.10 -1.90
CA GLN A 79 -3.09 -1.85 -1.21
C GLN A 79 -1.66 -1.75 -0.70
N ALA A 80 -1.19 -0.53 -0.49
CA ALA A 80 0.12 -0.29 0.07
C ALA A 80 0.13 0.81 1.14
N ALA A 81 1.02 0.64 2.11
CA ALA A 81 1.28 1.58 3.19
C ALA A 81 2.77 1.95 3.20
N ALA A 82 3.05 3.25 3.07
CA ALA A 82 4.39 3.80 2.99
C ALA A 82 4.79 4.51 4.29
N ALA A 83 6.05 4.37 4.68
CA ALA A 83 6.71 5.17 5.70
C ALA A 83 8.05 5.66 5.14
N GLY A 84 8.09 6.91 4.67
CA GLY A 84 9.23 7.42 3.92
C GLY A 84 9.37 6.68 2.57
N ASN A 85 10.49 5.99 2.35
CA ASN A 85 10.74 5.24 1.12
C ASN A 85 10.59 3.71 1.26
N ARG A 86 10.07 3.24 2.40
CA ARG A 86 9.73 1.83 2.60
C ARG A 86 8.22 1.67 2.49
N VAL A 87 7.78 0.68 1.74
CA VAL A 87 6.37 0.47 1.41
C VAL A 87 6.02 -1.00 1.63
N ALA A 88 5.06 -1.27 2.51
CA ALA A 88 4.45 -2.59 2.61
C ALA A 88 3.30 -2.67 1.60
N ILE A 89 3.17 -3.79 0.89
CA ILE A 89 2.23 -3.98 -0.20
C ILE A 89 1.52 -5.32 0.01
N HIS A 90 0.20 -5.33 0.03
CA HIS A 90 -0.59 -6.54 -0.14
C HIS A 90 -1.10 -6.61 -1.58
N PHE A 91 -1.19 -7.82 -2.12
CA PHE A 91 -1.66 -8.07 -3.47
C PHE A 91 -2.28 -9.47 -3.53
N ALA A 92 -3.31 -9.63 -4.37
CA ALA A 92 -4.04 -10.88 -4.48
C ALA A 92 -4.62 -11.06 -5.88
N LEU A 93 -4.36 -12.19 -6.53
CA LEU A 93 -4.91 -12.51 -7.85
C LEU A 93 -6.43 -12.45 -7.82
N THR A 94 -7.10 -11.89 -8.83
CA THR A 94 -8.57 -11.79 -8.79
C THR A 94 -9.25 -13.17 -8.67
N ASP A 95 -8.69 -14.19 -9.32
CA ASP A 95 -9.05 -15.59 -9.09
C ASP A 95 -8.34 -16.13 -7.84
N GLN A 96 -9.12 -16.47 -6.82
CA GLN A 96 -8.62 -16.93 -5.53
C GLN A 96 -8.51 -18.46 -5.42
N THR A 97 -8.83 -19.23 -6.48
CA THR A 97 -8.79 -20.70 -6.46
C THR A 97 -7.40 -21.26 -6.17
N THR A 98 -6.35 -20.54 -6.61
CA THR A 98 -4.94 -20.91 -6.40
C THR A 98 -4.36 -20.37 -5.11
N LYS A 99 -5.09 -19.47 -4.42
CA LYS A 99 -4.61 -18.72 -3.25
C LYS A 99 -3.33 -17.94 -3.53
N ASP A 100 -3.25 -17.39 -4.74
CA ASP A 100 -2.14 -16.58 -5.22
C ASP A 100 -2.26 -15.14 -4.69
N TYR A 101 -1.80 -14.94 -3.47
CA TYR A 101 -1.79 -13.65 -2.79
C TYR A 101 -0.70 -13.59 -1.73
N GLY A 102 -0.23 -12.38 -1.45
CA GLY A 102 0.91 -12.20 -0.59
C GLY A 102 1.07 -10.81 0.00
N THR A 103 2.19 -10.66 0.69
CA THR A 103 2.66 -9.37 1.21
C THR A 103 4.09 -9.16 0.76
N GLY A 104 4.39 -7.95 0.31
CA GLY A 104 5.73 -7.52 -0.03
C GLY A 104 6.19 -6.31 0.75
N ILE A 105 7.50 -6.17 0.85
CA ILE A 105 8.17 -4.94 1.29
C ILE A 105 9.00 -4.39 0.14
N ALA A 106 8.75 -3.15 -0.22
CA ALA A 106 9.42 -2.43 -1.28
C ALA A 106 10.25 -1.28 -0.74
N LYS A 107 11.39 -1.02 -1.39
CA LYS A 107 12.22 0.16 -1.15
C LYS A 107 12.27 1.01 -2.40
N PHE A 108 11.83 2.26 -2.27
CA PHE A 108 11.82 3.25 -3.35
C PHE A 108 13.10 4.09 -3.38
N SER A 109 13.51 4.44 -4.59
CA SER A 109 14.58 5.38 -4.89
C SER A 109 14.25 6.14 -6.18
N LYS A 110 14.93 7.26 -6.43
CA LYS A 110 14.91 7.90 -7.75
C LYS A 110 16.14 7.50 -8.53
N ALA A 111 15.95 7.18 -9.81
CA ALA A 111 17.02 7.00 -10.78
C ALA A 111 16.66 7.79 -12.04
N SER A 112 17.54 8.69 -12.47
CA SER A 112 17.31 9.54 -13.66
C SER A 112 15.97 10.29 -13.63
N GLY A 113 15.58 10.82 -12.47
CA GLY A 113 14.33 11.57 -12.28
C GLY A 113 13.07 10.71 -12.12
N LYS A 114 13.13 9.41 -12.41
CA LYS A 114 12.01 8.47 -12.33
C LYS A 114 12.05 7.68 -11.01
N TRP A 115 10.88 7.36 -10.46
CA TRP A 115 10.82 6.43 -9.34
C TRP A 115 11.20 5.02 -9.78
N ARG A 116 11.93 4.32 -8.91
CA ARG A 116 12.22 2.90 -9.02
C ARG A 116 12.01 2.25 -7.67
N PHE A 117 11.57 1.01 -7.65
CA PHE A 117 11.57 0.22 -6.42
C PHE A 117 12.01 -1.21 -6.67
N SER A 118 12.51 -1.84 -5.62
CA SER A 118 12.65 -3.29 -5.55
C SER A 118 11.78 -3.82 -4.42
N LYS A 119 11.05 -4.90 -4.68
CA LYS A 119 10.08 -5.55 -3.78
C LYS A 119 10.54 -6.98 -3.53
N TYR A 120 10.62 -7.38 -2.27
CA TYR A 120 10.57 -8.80 -1.88
C TYR A 120 9.14 -9.11 -1.47
N TYR A 121 8.62 -10.28 -1.82
CA TYR A 121 7.30 -10.73 -1.39
C TYR A 121 7.29 -12.18 -0.92
N TYR A 122 6.27 -12.48 -0.13
CA TYR A 122 5.96 -13.82 0.38
C TYR A 122 4.46 -14.09 0.26
N GLU A 123 4.13 -15.27 -0.24
CA GLU A 123 2.77 -15.78 -0.47
C GLU A 123 2.65 -17.11 0.28
N PRO A 124 2.03 -17.12 1.46
CA PRO A 124 2.08 -18.28 2.35
C PRO A 124 1.32 -19.50 1.82
N GLU A 125 0.31 -19.29 0.97
CA GLU A 125 -0.61 -20.36 0.56
C GLU A 125 -0.51 -20.76 -0.90
N PHE A 126 0.12 -19.93 -1.75
CA PHE A 126 0.32 -20.26 -3.15
C PHE A 126 1.28 -21.44 -3.28
N LYS A 127 0.80 -22.56 -3.85
CA LYS A 127 1.57 -23.79 -4.05
C LYS A 127 2.29 -24.32 -2.79
N GLY A 128 1.71 -24.10 -1.60
CA GLY A 128 2.30 -24.51 -0.33
C GLY A 128 3.37 -23.56 0.22
N GLY A 129 3.46 -22.36 -0.35
CA GLY A 129 4.40 -21.30 0.02
C GLY A 129 5.23 -20.87 -1.18
N ASN A 130 5.26 -19.56 -1.44
CA ASN A 130 6.01 -18.95 -2.52
C ASN A 130 6.63 -17.62 -2.09
N TYR A 131 7.66 -17.19 -2.80
CA TYR A 131 8.29 -15.90 -2.62
C TYR A 131 8.96 -15.47 -3.92
N GLY A 132 9.29 -14.19 -4.00
CA GLY A 132 10.04 -13.68 -5.13
C GLY A 132 10.55 -12.27 -4.93
N MET A 133 11.19 -11.78 -5.99
CA MET A 133 11.71 -10.42 -6.05
C MET A 133 11.26 -9.74 -7.32
N GLU A 134 10.91 -8.46 -7.21
CA GLU A 134 10.62 -7.59 -8.35
C GLU A 134 11.48 -6.35 -8.34
N THR A 135 11.76 -5.83 -9.53
CA THR A 135 12.27 -4.49 -9.72
C THR A 135 11.41 -3.77 -10.75
N CYS A 136 10.95 -2.59 -10.37
CA CYS A 136 9.98 -1.81 -11.12
C CYS A 136 10.49 -0.38 -11.34
N THR A 137 10.39 0.12 -12.57
CA THR A 137 10.78 1.50 -12.93
C THR A 137 9.57 2.24 -13.49
N GLN A 138 9.35 3.46 -13.03
CA GLN A 138 8.25 4.31 -13.48
C GLN A 138 8.40 4.59 -14.98
N ARG A 139 7.28 4.64 -15.70
CA ARG A 139 7.23 5.00 -17.13
C ARG A 139 7.55 6.47 -17.36
#